data_AF-A0A0A2WKN8-F1
#
_entry.id   AF-A0A0A2WKN8-F1
#
_cell.length_a   1.000
_cell.length_b   1.000
_cell.length_c   1.000
_cell.angle_alpha   90.00
_cell.angle_beta   90.00
_cell.angle_gamma   90.00
#
_symmetry.space_group_name_H-M   'P 1'
#
loop_
_entity.id
_entity.type
_entity.pdbx_description
1 polymer ?
#
loop_
_entity_poly.entity_id
_entity_poly.type
_entity_poly.pdbx_seq_one_letter_code
_entity_poly.pdbx_strand_id
1 'polypeptide(L)'
;MATDLGLAALHHLLVFGIVAMLVAEANLLRGPLTADTIPRLAKLDGGYGMCAGLLLVVGLCRVFLGVKGPDFYLHNPYFHAKIGAFVLVGLLSILPTLRFVRWRKMQKTQPAFVPEAGELAKMRTILRVELALVALIFVLAAAMARYGGF
;
A
#
# COMPACT_ATOMS: atom_id res chain seq x y z
N MET A 1 17.40 20.14 8.86
CA MET A 1 16.12 20.88 8.88
C MET A 1 15.38 20.76 7.56
N ALA A 2 15.89 21.27 6.43
CA ALA A 2 15.20 21.16 5.14
C ALA A 2 15.08 19.72 4.61
N THR A 3 16.12 18.90 4.76
CA THR A 3 16.14 17.48 4.36
C THR A 3 15.12 16.64 5.12
N ASP A 4 15.06 16.81 6.44
CA ASP A 4 14.10 16.12 7.32
C ASP A 4 12.64 16.48 6.96
N LEU A 5 12.36 17.78 6.74
CA LEU A 5 11.05 18.25 6.29
C LEU A 5 10.67 17.64 4.94
N GLY A 6 11.59 17.64 3.97
CA GLY A 6 11.35 17.06 2.65
C GLY A 6 11.05 15.56 2.71
N LEU A 7 11.83 14.81 3.49
CA LEU A 7 11.59 13.37 3.69
C LEU A 7 10.26 13.12 4.41
N ALA A 8 9.91 13.92 5.42
CA ALA A 8 8.63 13.81 6.10
C ALA A 8 7.47 14.10 5.14
N ALA A 9 7.51 15.21 4.39
CA ALA A 9 6.46 15.57 3.44
C ALA A 9 6.28 14.49 2.37
N LEU A 10 7.38 14.02 1.77
CA LEU A 10 7.33 12.94 0.78
C LEU A 10 6.78 11.64 1.35
N HIS A 11 7.17 11.27 2.58
CA HIS A 11 6.63 10.08 3.25
C HIS A 11 5.10 10.16 3.40
N HIS A 12 4.55 11.30 3.85
CA HIS A 12 3.10 11.45 4.00
C HIS A 12 2.40 11.43 2.63
N LEU A 13 2.92 12.13 1.62
CA LEU A 13 2.36 12.12 0.27
C LEU A 13 2.32 10.70 -0.32
N LEU A 14 3.36 9.90 -0.12
CA LEU A 14 3.41 8.51 -0.55
C LEU A 14 2.37 7.64 0.19
N VAL A 15 2.20 7.82 1.49
CA VAL A 15 1.15 7.14 2.25
C VAL A 15 -0.25 7.51 1.74
N PHE A 16 -0.51 8.79 1.49
CA PHE A 16 -1.78 9.22 0.90
C PHE A 16 -1.99 8.63 -0.50
N GLY A 17 -0.93 8.57 -1.32
CA GLY A 17 -0.97 7.91 -2.63
C GLY A 17 -1.36 6.43 -2.53
N ILE A 18 -0.76 5.70 -1.60
CA ILE A 18 -1.10 4.29 -1.32
C ILE A 18 -2.59 4.15 -0.98
N VAL A 19 -3.08 4.94 -0.01
CA VAL A 19 -4.49 4.90 0.40
C VAL A 19 -5.41 5.23 -0.77
N ALA A 20 -5.10 6.27 -1.53
CA ALA A 20 -5.90 6.70 -2.68
C ALA A 20 -5.99 5.61 -3.75
N MET A 21 -4.88 4.94 -4.06
CA MET A 21 -4.86 3.86 -5.06
C MET A 21 -5.60 2.61 -4.59
N LEU A 22 -5.40 2.17 -3.34
CA LEU A 22 -6.15 1.05 -2.77
C LEU A 22 -7.67 1.30 -2.75
N VAL A 23 -8.08 2.52 -2.38
CA VAL A 23 -9.50 2.91 -2.41
C VAL A 23 -10.03 2.94 -3.85
N ALA A 24 -9.25 3.45 -4.81
CA ALA A 24 -9.62 3.47 -6.22
C ALA A 24 -9.79 2.04 -6.78
N GLU A 25 -8.86 1.14 -6.48
CA GLU A 25 -8.93 -0.28 -6.86
C GLU A 25 -10.15 -0.96 -6.24
N ALA A 26 -10.39 -0.74 -4.94
CA ALA A 26 -11.56 -1.28 -4.25
C ALA A 26 -12.87 -0.79 -4.90
N ASN A 27 -12.94 0.47 -5.31
CA ASN A 27 -14.10 1.02 -6.01
C ASN A 27 -14.26 0.44 -7.42
N LEU A 28 -13.17 0.31 -8.20
CA LEU A 28 -13.20 -0.30 -9.53
C LEU A 28 -13.66 -1.76 -9.46
N LEU A 29 -13.17 -2.52 -8.47
CA LEU A 29 -13.57 -3.90 -8.27
C LEU A 29 -15.04 -4.04 -7.86
N ARG A 30 -15.68 -3.02 -7.28
CA ARG A 30 -17.12 -3.05 -6.94
C ARG A 30 -18.02 -2.92 -8.17
N GLY A 31 -17.57 -2.18 -9.19
CA GLY A 31 -18.30 -2.00 -10.44
C GLY A 31 -18.18 -3.19 -11.41
N PRO A 32 -18.86 -3.12 -12.57
CA PRO A 32 -18.68 -4.10 -13.63
C PRO A 32 -17.24 -4.08 -14.17
N LEU A 33 -16.63 -5.26 -14.28
CA LEU A 33 -15.32 -5.39 -14.94
C LEU A 33 -15.52 -5.39 -16.45
N THR A 34 -15.45 -4.19 -17.03
CA THR A 34 -15.49 -3.99 -18.48
C THR A 34 -14.08 -4.11 -19.09
N ALA A 35 -14.02 -4.07 -20.42
CA ALA A 35 -12.76 -4.09 -21.15
C ALA A 35 -11.75 -3.02 -20.66
N ASP A 36 -12.25 -1.85 -20.27
CA ASP A 36 -11.42 -0.72 -19.85
C ASP A 36 -11.04 -0.74 -18.37
N THR A 37 -11.79 -1.47 -17.53
CA THR A 37 -11.55 -1.51 -16.08
C THR A 37 -10.30 -2.32 -15.74
N ILE A 38 -10.08 -3.46 -16.40
CA ILE A 38 -8.93 -4.35 -16.10
C ILE A 38 -7.58 -3.65 -16.34
N PRO A 39 -7.34 -2.96 -17.47
CA PRO A 39 -6.08 -2.23 -17.68
C PRO A 39 -5.88 -1.09 -16.69
N ARG A 40 -6.95 -0.38 -16.31
CA ARG A 40 -6.91 0.70 -15.31
C ARG A 40 -6.53 0.14 -13.93
N LEU A 41 -7.13 -0.98 -13.54
CA LEU A 41 -6.84 -1.67 -12.29
C LEU A 41 -5.36 -2.08 -12.21
N ALA A 42 -4.83 -2.72 -13.26
CA ALA A 42 -3.42 -3.09 -13.31
C ALA A 42 -2.46 -1.88 -13.30
N LYS A 43 -2.88 -0.72 -13.83
CA LYS A 43 -2.09 0.51 -13.80
C LYS A 43 -2.07 1.13 -12.39
N LEU A 44 -3.23 1.16 -11.72
CA LEU A 44 -3.33 1.62 -10.33
C LEU A 44 -2.49 0.75 -9.40
N ASP A 45 -2.58 -0.57 -9.54
CA ASP A 45 -1.83 -1.52 -8.73
C ASP A 45 -0.32 -1.39 -8.92
N GLY A 46 0.14 -1.18 -10.16
CA GLY A 46 1.53 -0.85 -10.44
C GLY A 46 1.99 0.47 -9.81
N GLY A 47 1.13 1.48 -9.79
CA GLY A 47 1.38 2.75 -9.09
C GLY A 47 1.44 2.57 -7.57
N TYR A 48 0.53 1.77 -7.01
CA TYR A 48 0.49 1.41 -5.60
C TYR A 48 1.80 0.72 -5.18
N GLY A 49 2.24 -0.29 -5.95
CA GLY A 49 3.50 -1.00 -5.69
C GLY A 49 4.71 -0.06 -5.76
N MET A 50 4.74 0.86 -6.73
CA MET A 50 5.79 1.87 -6.81
C MET A 50 5.78 2.81 -5.60
N CYS A 51 4.62 3.32 -5.18
CA CYS A 51 4.50 4.16 -3.99
C CYS A 51 4.91 3.41 -2.72
N ALA A 52 4.54 2.14 -2.57
CA ALA A 52 4.94 1.30 -1.45
C ALA A 52 6.47 1.13 -1.39
N GLY A 53 7.11 0.83 -2.53
CA GLY A 53 8.58 0.74 -2.61
C GLY A 53 9.27 2.07 -2.25
N LEU A 54 8.81 3.18 -2.82
CA LEU A 54 9.35 4.51 -2.50
C LEU A 54 9.11 4.88 -1.03
N LEU A 55 7.95 4.53 -0.47
CA LEU A 55 7.63 4.81 0.92
C LEU A 55 8.58 4.10 1.86
N LEU A 56 8.94 2.84 1.56
CA LEU A 56 9.91 2.08 2.33
C LEU A 56 11.29 2.74 2.29
N VAL A 57 11.77 3.11 1.10
CA VAL A 57 13.06 3.81 0.93
C VAL A 57 13.08 5.12 1.71
N VAL A 58 12.06 5.97 1.53
CA VAL A 58 11.96 7.25 2.25
C VAL A 58 11.83 7.02 3.76
N GLY A 59 11.11 6.00 4.19
CA GLY A 59 10.99 5.61 5.60
C GLY A 59 12.33 5.24 6.21
N LEU A 60 13.14 4.43 5.52
CA LEU A 60 14.49 4.07 5.97
C LEU A 60 15.41 5.31 6.02
N CYS A 61 15.35 6.18 5.01
CA CYS A 61 16.08 7.45 5.04
C CYS A 61 15.69 8.29 6.26
N ARG A 62 14.42 8.29 6.70
CA ARG A 62 14.00 8.99 7.92
C ARG A 62 14.50 8.36 9.21
N VAL A 63 14.80 7.06 9.23
CA VAL A 63 15.39 6.38 10.39
C VAL A 63 16.87 6.73 10.54
N PHE A 64 17.62 6.72 9.43
CA PHE A 64 19.08 6.93 9.46
C PHE A 64 19.53 8.40 9.33
N LEU A 65 18.78 9.21 8.58
CA LEU A 65 19.12 10.61 8.26
C LEU A 65 18.17 11.62 8.93
N GLY A 66 17.15 11.14 9.64
CA GLY A 66 16.16 11.97 10.32
C GLY A 66 16.62 12.44 11.70
N VAL A 67 15.93 13.46 12.22
CA VAL A 67 16.35 14.18 13.45
C VAL A 67 16.35 13.33 14.72
N LYS A 68 15.52 12.28 14.79
CA LYS A 68 15.39 11.43 16.00
C LYS A 68 16.50 10.39 16.17
N GLY A 69 17.30 10.13 15.14
CA GLY A 69 18.31 9.06 15.13
C GLY A 69 17.71 7.64 15.16
N PRO A 70 18.50 6.61 14.84
CA PRO A 70 18.02 5.22 14.73
C PRO A 70 17.59 4.62 16.07
N ASP A 71 18.22 5.00 17.19
CA ASP A 71 17.95 4.43 18.52
C ASP A 71 16.51 4.66 18.99
N PHE A 72 15.93 5.81 18.66
CA PHE A 72 14.52 6.13 18.93
C PHE A 72 13.57 5.13 18.25
N TYR A 73 13.89 4.68 17.04
CA TYR A 73 13.03 3.77 16.29
C TYR A 73 13.23 2.32 16.73
N LEU A 74 14.48 1.90 16.96
CA LEU A 74 14.81 0.51 17.28
C LEU A 74 14.28 0.05 18.64
N HIS A 75 14.14 0.94 19.62
CA HIS A 75 13.59 0.60 20.93
C HIS A 75 12.07 0.76 21.03
N ASN A 76 11.41 1.26 19.97
CA ASN A 76 9.99 1.56 19.99
C ASN A 76 9.16 0.37 19.48
N PRO A 77 8.37 -0.32 20.32
CA PRO A 77 7.58 -1.47 19.89
C PRO A 77 6.54 -1.10 18.83
N TYR A 78 5.99 0.13 18.86
CA TYR A 78 5.05 0.62 17.85
C TYR A 78 5.73 0.81 16.49
N PHE A 79 7.05 1.07 16.44
CA PHE A 79 7.80 1.09 15.19
C PHE A 79 7.81 -0.28 14.53
N HIS A 80 8.22 -1.30 15.29
CA HIS A 80 8.30 -2.67 14.78
C HIS A 80 6.94 -3.19 14.36
N ALA A 81 5.90 -2.94 15.16
CA ALA A 81 4.53 -3.30 14.79
C ALA A 81 4.08 -2.61 13.50
N LYS A 82 4.39 -1.32 13.33
CA LYS A 82 4.04 -0.55 12.13
C LYS A 82 4.74 -1.10 10.89
N ILE A 83 6.04 -1.40 11.00
CA ILE A 83 6.83 -1.98 9.90
C ILE A 83 6.32 -3.39 9.57
N GLY A 84 6.05 -4.22 10.58
CA GLY A 84 5.47 -5.55 10.39
C GLY A 84 4.11 -5.51 9.69
N ALA A 85 3.23 -4.59 10.08
CA ALA A 85 1.95 -4.36 9.39
C ALA A 85 2.15 -3.90 7.94
N PHE A 86 3.11 -3.00 7.68
CA PHE A 86 3.42 -2.55 6.33
C PHE A 86 3.96 -3.68 5.44
N VAL A 87 4.84 -4.53 5.98
CA VAL A 87 5.33 -5.72 5.28
C VAL A 87 4.20 -6.70 5.00
N LEU A 88 3.31 -6.93 5.96
CA LEU A 88 2.15 -7.79 5.77
C LEU A 88 1.23 -7.29 4.65
N VAL A 89 0.97 -5.97 4.59
CA VAL A 89 0.24 -5.34 3.48
C VAL A 89 0.95 -5.59 2.15
N GLY A 90 2.27 -5.36 2.09
CA GLY A 90 3.06 -5.60 0.88
C GLY A 90 2.99 -7.06 0.41
N LEU A 91 3.13 -8.03 1.33
CA LEU A 91 3.03 -9.45 1.01
C LEU A 91 1.63 -9.84 0.52
N LEU A 92 0.60 -9.32 1.18
CA LEU A 92 -0.79 -9.55 0.81
C LEU A 92 -1.07 -9.00 -0.60
N SER A 93 -0.49 -7.85 -0.94
CA SER A 93 -0.67 -7.19 -2.24
C SER A 93 -0.02 -7.90 -3.43
N ILE A 94 0.89 -8.84 -3.18
CA ILE A 94 1.45 -9.66 -4.27
C ILE A 94 0.33 -10.46 -4.97
N LEU A 95 -0.67 -10.93 -4.21
CA LEU A 95 -1.79 -11.69 -4.76
C LEU A 95 -2.63 -10.89 -5.78
N PRO A 96 -3.19 -9.70 -5.46
CA PRO A 96 -3.93 -8.89 -6.41
C PRO A 96 -3.05 -8.46 -7.60
N THR A 97 -1.80 -8.06 -7.38
CA THR A 97 -0.88 -7.71 -8.47
C THR A 97 -0.75 -8.82 -9.51
N LEU A 98 -0.51 -10.06 -9.06
CA LEU A 98 -0.38 -11.20 -9.96
C LEU A 98 -1.70 -11.49 -10.70
N ARG A 99 -2.86 -11.34 -10.04
CA ARG A 99 -4.17 -11.53 -10.67
C ARG A 99 -4.46 -10.45 -11.70
N PHE A 100 -4.24 -9.18 -11.40
CA PHE A 100 -4.52 -8.08 -12.32
C PHE A 100 -3.62 -8.14 -13.56
N VAL A 101 -2.35 -8.49 -13.38
CA VAL A 101 -1.42 -8.75 -14.50
C VAL A 101 -1.91 -9.91 -15.35
N ARG A 102 -2.36 -11.02 -14.73
CA ARG A 102 -2.91 -12.17 -15.45
C ARG A 102 -4.18 -11.80 -16.23
N TRP A 103 -5.13 -11.11 -15.61
CA TRP A 103 -6.37 -10.68 -16.26
C TRP A 103 -6.08 -9.78 -17.47
N ARG A 104 -5.16 -8.83 -17.31
CA ARG A 104 -4.72 -7.97 -18.41
C ARG A 104 -4.09 -8.77 -19.56
N LYS A 105 -3.32 -9.83 -19.27
CA LYS A 105 -2.76 -10.72 -20.30
C LYS A 105 -3.87 -11.51 -21.01
N MET A 106 -4.81 -12.09 -20.26
CA MET A 106 -5.93 -12.87 -20.83
C MET A 106 -6.82 -12.01 -21.72
N GLN A 107 -7.09 -10.78 -21.31
CA GLN A 107 -7.90 -9.84 -22.09
C GLN A 107 -7.28 -9.49 -23.45
N LYS A 108 -5.94 -9.46 -23.56
CA LYS A 108 -5.26 -9.25 -24.86
C LYS A 108 -5.51 -10.38 -25.84
N THR A 109 -5.63 -11.61 -25.34
CA THR A 109 -5.87 -12.81 -26.18
C THR A 109 -7.36 -13.13 -26.34
N GLN A 110 -8.19 -12.67 -25.39
CA GLN A 110 -9.62 -12.94 -25.32
C GLN A 110 -10.35 -11.65 -24.91
N PRO A 111 -10.79 -10.81 -25.87
CA PRO A 111 -11.39 -9.50 -25.57
C PRO A 111 -12.65 -9.56 -24.70
N ALA A 112 -13.38 -10.68 -24.73
CA ALA A 112 -14.56 -10.94 -23.90
C ALA A 112 -14.23 -11.58 -22.53
N PHE A 113 -12.96 -11.64 -22.13
CA PHE A 113 -12.55 -12.22 -20.85
C PHE A 113 -13.15 -11.44 -19.68
N VAL A 114 -13.82 -12.16 -18.79
CA VAL A 114 -14.32 -11.64 -17.50
C VAL A 114 -13.84 -12.57 -16.39
N PRO A 115 -13.25 -12.05 -15.30
CA PRO A 115 -12.85 -12.87 -14.16
C PRO A 115 -14.03 -13.59 -13.51
N GLU A 116 -13.76 -14.78 -12.97
CA GLU A 116 -14.76 -15.55 -12.23
C GLU A 116 -15.24 -14.81 -10.98
N ALA A 117 -16.54 -14.91 -10.66
CA ALA A 117 -17.14 -14.22 -9.52
C ALA A 117 -16.45 -14.56 -8.18
N GLY A 118 -16.03 -15.82 -7.99
CA GLY A 118 -15.30 -16.25 -6.79
C GLY A 118 -13.92 -15.62 -6.67
N GLU A 119 -13.21 -15.45 -7.79
CA GLU A 119 -11.91 -14.77 -7.83
C GLU A 119 -12.07 -13.28 -7.50
N LEU A 120 -13.10 -12.64 -8.08
CA LEU A 120 -13.43 -11.25 -7.81
C LEU A 120 -13.76 -10.99 -6.34
N ALA A 121 -14.57 -11.86 -5.72
CA ALA A 121 -14.91 -11.76 -4.31
C ALA A 121 -13.68 -11.89 -3.40
N LYS A 122 -12.73 -12.77 -3.75
CA LYS A 122 -11.46 -12.90 -3.04
C LYS A 122 -10.63 -11.62 -3.14
N MET A 123 -10.46 -11.05 -4.34
CA MET A 123 -9.70 -9.81 -4.53
C MET A 123 -10.31 -8.64 -3.74
N ARG A 124 -11.65 -8.51 -3.76
CA ARG A 124 -12.35 -7.50 -2.95
C ARG A 124 -12.10 -7.67 -1.45
N THR A 125 -12.04 -8.91 -0.97
CA THR A 125 -11.76 -9.20 0.45
C THR A 125 -10.32 -8.84 0.80
N ILE A 126 -9.37 -9.19 -0.06
CA ILE A 126 -7.95 -8.85 0.12
C ILE A 126 -7.78 -7.33 0.23
N LEU A 127 -8.32 -6.54 -0.71
CA LEU A 127 -8.21 -5.07 -0.65
C LEU A 127 -8.83 -4.47 0.62
N ARG A 128 -9.92 -5.06 1.13
CA ARG A 128 -10.53 -4.62 2.41
C ARG A 128 -9.59 -4.89 3.59
N VAL A 129 -8.93 -6.04 3.60
CA VAL A 129 -7.94 -6.39 4.63
C VAL A 129 -6.73 -5.46 4.54
N GLU A 130 -6.24 -5.15 3.34
CA GLU A 130 -5.16 -4.18 3.14
C GLU A 130 -5.53 -2.80 3.65
N LEU A 131 -6.73 -2.30 3.34
CA LEU A 131 -7.23 -1.02 3.86
C LEU A 131 -7.30 -1.01 5.40
N ALA A 132 -7.77 -2.10 6.01
CA ALA A 132 -7.82 -2.23 7.46
C ALA A 132 -6.42 -2.25 8.09
N LEU A 133 -5.46 -2.94 7.47
CA LEU A 133 -4.06 -2.95 7.90
C LEU A 133 -3.41 -1.58 7.73
N VAL A 134 -3.71 -0.85 6.65
CA VAL A 134 -3.24 0.53 6.48
C VAL A 134 -3.84 1.46 7.54
N ALA A 135 -5.10 1.28 7.91
CA ALA A 135 -5.69 1.99 9.05
C ALA A 135 -4.96 1.67 10.37
N LEU A 136 -4.62 0.40 10.60
CA LEU A 136 -3.82 -0.01 11.75
C LEU A 136 -2.42 0.66 11.75
N ILE A 137 -1.77 0.76 10.59
CA ILE A 137 -0.48 1.47 10.44
C ILE A 137 -0.60 2.93 10.91
N PHE A 138 -1.69 3.63 10.59
CA PHE A 138 -1.93 4.99 11.09
C PHE A 138 -2.08 5.05 12.61
N VAL A 139 -2.84 4.12 13.20
CA VAL A 139 -2.99 4.03 14.66
C VAL A 139 -1.64 3.78 15.33
N LEU A 140 -0.83 2.87 14.79
CA LEU A 140 0.52 2.59 15.30
C LEU A 140 1.46 3.78 15.14
N ALA A 141 1.35 4.54 14.04
CA ALA A 141 2.11 5.77 13.85
C ALA A 141 1.73 6.85 14.89
N ALA A 142 0.44 7.01 15.18
CA ALA A 142 -0.05 7.92 16.22
C ALA A 142 0.41 7.48 17.62
N ALA A 143 0.33 6.18 17.93
CA ALA A 143 0.79 5.60 19.19
C ALA A 143 2.31 5.80 19.37
N MET A 144 3.12 5.55 18.33
CA MET A 144 4.55 5.86 18.33
C MET A 144 4.80 7.34 18.66
N ALA A 145 4.06 8.26 18.05
CA ALA A 145 4.27 9.70 18.26
C ALA A 145 3.91 10.13 19.69
N ARG A 146 2.89 9.50 20.28
CA ARG A 146 2.39 9.84 21.63
C ARG A 146 3.17 9.15 22.76
N TYR A 147 3.49 7.87 22.61
CA TYR A 147 4.04 7.02 23.68
C TYR A 147 5.49 6.59 23.43
N GLY A 148 6.06 6.95 22.27
CA GLY A 148 7.42 6.58 21.91
C GLY A 148 8.52 7.46 22.50
N GLY A 149 8.16 8.53 23.21
CA GLY A 149 9.14 9.37 23.91
C GLY A 149 9.39 8.85 25.31
N PHE A 150 10.57 8.26 25.52
CA PHE A 150 11.26 8.21 26.80
C PHE A 150 12.62 8.89 26.61
#